data_AF-A0A3R1AD02-F1
#
_entry.id   AF-A0A3R1AD02-F1
#
_cell.length_a   1.000
_cell.length_b   1.000
_cell.length_c   1.000
_cell.angle_alpha   90.00
_cell.angle_beta   90.00
_cell.angle_gamma   90.00
#
_symmetry.space_group_name_H-M   'P 1'
#
loop_
_entity.id
_entity.type
_entity.pdbx_description
1 polymer ?
#
loop_
_entity_poly.entity_id
_entity_poly.type
_entity_poly.pdbx_seq_one_letter_code
_entity_poly.pdbx_strand_id
1 'polypeptide(L)'
;MTTRTQSRTPKYEMTKSDIARSIAREREVIAVEAVTRALIEKGIEPQLTLKEFARRFRGGDLVSVQTDVKRGHLVVVESKRKYDNRKVDMVAYFGIGILNCLKHER
;
A
#
# COMPACT_ATOMS: atom_id res chain seq x y z
N MET A 1 1.30 -58.81 3.69
CA MET A 1 0.30 -57.74 3.95
C MET A 1 1.04 -56.40 3.87
N THR A 2 0.74 -55.57 2.87
CA THR A 2 1.34 -54.23 2.75
C THR A 2 0.39 -53.20 3.37
N THR A 3 0.69 -52.74 4.57
CA THR A 3 -0.01 -51.62 5.21
C THR A 3 0.33 -50.34 4.48
N ARG A 4 -0.61 -49.89 3.64
CA ARG A 4 -0.54 -48.60 2.94
C ARG A 4 -0.87 -47.49 3.95
N THR A 5 0.15 -46.82 4.47
CA THR A 5 0.00 -45.66 5.36
C THR A 5 -0.71 -44.54 4.58
N GLN A 6 -2.01 -44.36 4.81
CA GLN A 6 -2.71 -43.18 4.30
C GLN A 6 -2.21 -41.95 5.06
N SER A 7 -1.55 -41.04 4.36
CA SER A 7 -1.17 -39.73 4.88
C SER A 7 -2.44 -38.96 5.26
N ARG A 8 -2.68 -38.81 6.57
CA ARG A 8 -3.73 -37.94 7.13
C ARG A 8 -3.31 -36.46 7.10
N THR A 9 -2.70 -35.99 6.01
CA THR A 9 -2.57 -34.55 5.80
C THR A 9 -3.97 -34.02 5.48
N PRO A 10 -4.59 -33.19 6.35
CA PRO A 10 -5.86 -32.57 5.99
C PRO A 10 -5.63 -31.76 4.72
N LYS A 11 -6.38 -32.07 3.66
CA LYS A 11 -6.48 -31.17 2.51
C LYS A 11 -7.12 -29.89 3.05
N TYR A 12 -6.35 -28.81 3.10
CA TYR A 12 -6.91 -27.50 3.42
C TYR A 12 -7.88 -27.13 2.29
N GLU A 13 -9.17 -27.35 2.51
CA GLU A 13 -10.21 -26.85 1.62
C GLU A 13 -10.35 -25.34 1.87
N MET A 14 -9.99 -24.54 0.87
CA MET A 14 -10.12 -23.08 0.96
C MET A 14 -11.58 -22.72 1.24
N THR A 15 -11.80 -22.01 2.34
CA THR A 15 -13.11 -21.50 2.69
C THR A 15 -13.50 -20.34 1.77
N LYS A 16 -14.81 -20.00 1.69
CA LYS A 16 -15.28 -18.80 0.98
C LYS A 16 -14.57 -17.52 1.46
N SER A 17 -14.26 -17.45 2.76
CA SER A 17 -13.47 -16.36 3.35
C SER A 17 -12.03 -16.33 2.87
N ASP A 18 -11.38 -17.49 2.67
CA ASP A 18 -10.02 -17.56 2.15
C ASP A 18 -9.97 -17.13 0.68
N ILE A 19 -10.96 -17.55 -0.11
CA ILE A 19 -11.11 -17.11 -1.52
C ILE A 19 -11.28 -15.59 -1.57
N ALA A 20 -12.19 -15.03 -0.76
CA ALA A 20 -12.42 -13.58 -0.72
C ALA A 20 -11.16 -12.80 -0.30
N ARG A 21 -10.39 -13.34 0.66
CA ARG A 21 -9.11 -12.75 1.10
C ARG A 21 -8.05 -12.83 0.01
N SER A 22 -7.97 -13.93 -0.74
CA SER A 22 -7.05 -14.07 -1.88
C SER A 22 -7.35 -13.05 -2.96
N ILE A 23 -8.62 -12.92 -3.36
CA ILE A 23 -9.06 -11.96 -4.38
C ILE A 23 -8.78 -10.52 -3.94
N ALA A 24 -9.02 -10.19 -2.66
CA ALA A 24 -8.71 -8.86 -2.13
C ALA A 24 -7.20 -8.57 -2.19
N ARG A 25 -6.37 -9.55 -1.82
CA ARG A 25 -4.91 -9.43 -1.89
C ARG A 25 -4.39 -9.29 -3.32
N GLU A 26 -4.94 -10.03 -4.27
CA GLU A 26 -4.59 -9.91 -5.69
C GLU A 26 -4.90 -8.51 -6.23
N ARG A 27 -6.05 -7.94 -5.87
CA ARG A 27 -6.40 -6.55 -6.23
C ARG A 27 -5.44 -5.53 -5.63
N GLU A 28 -5.00 -5.74 -4.38
CA GLU A 28 -3.99 -4.89 -3.74
C GLU A 28 -2.66 -4.94 -4.47
N VAL A 29 -2.20 -6.12 -4.88
CA VAL A 29 -0.95 -6.28 -5.64
C VAL A 29 -1.05 -5.54 -6.98
N ILE A 30 -2.13 -5.72 -7.73
CA ILE A 30 -2.34 -5.04 -9.02
C ILE A 30 -2.32 -3.52 -8.84
N ALA A 31 -2.99 -3.00 -7.80
CA ALA A 31 -3.01 -1.56 -7.53
C ALA A 31 -1.61 -1.04 -7.20
N VAL A 32 -0.85 -1.74 -6.35
CA VAL A 32 0.53 -1.38 -5.99
C VAL A 32 1.45 -1.41 -7.21
N GLU A 33 1.35 -2.44 -8.06
CA GLU A 33 2.13 -2.56 -9.30
C GLU A 33 1.82 -1.43 -10.27
N ALA A 34 0.53 -1.13 -10.49
CA ALA A 34 0.09 -0.05 -11.38
C ALA A 34 0.61 1.32 -10.91
N VAL A 35 0.51 1.62 -9.61
CA VAL A 35 1.06 2.86 -9.03
C VAL A 35 2.57 2.90 -9.19
N THR A 36 3.26 1.83 -8.82
CA THR A 36 4.73 1.77 -8.88
C THR A 36 5.24 2.01 -10.30
N ARG A 37 4.61 1.36 -11.28
CA ARG A 37 4.92 1.57 -12.70
C ARG A 37 4.69 3.02 -13.13
N ALA A 38 3.56 3.60 -12.77
CA ALA A 38 3.24 4.99 -13.11
C ALA A 38 4.24 5.98 -12.47
N LEU A 39 4.69 5.74 -11.24
CA LEU A 39 5.72 6.57 -10.59
C LEU A 39 7.05 6.51 -11.34
N ILE A 40 7.49 5.31 -11.75
CA ILE A 40 8.71 5.11 -12.54
C ILE A 40 8.60 5.84 -13.90
N GLU A 41 7.50 5.64 -14.63
CA GLU A 41 7.27 6.27 -15.94
C GLU A 41 7.24 7.81 -15.85
N LYS A 42 6.81 8.37 -14.72
CA LYS A 42 6.76 9.82 -14.47
C LYS A 42 8.02 10.38 -13.79
N GLY A 43 9.01 9.55 -13.48
CA GLY A 43 10.21 9.98 -12.75
C GLY A 43 9.91 10.53 -11.35
N ILE A 44 8.85 10.03 -10.71
CA ILE A 44 8.48 10.41 -9.34
C ILE A 44 9.13 9.43 -8.38
N GLU A 45 9.87 9.94 -7.39
CA GLU A 45 10.45 9.09 -6.37
C GLU A 45 9.35 8.42 -5.53
N PRO A 46 9.50 7.13 -5.19
CA PRO A 46 8.52 6.40 -4.39
C PRO A 46 8.42 6.92 -2.94
N GLN A 47 9.42 7.68 -2.48
CA GLN A 47 9.44 8.32 -1.17
C GLN A 47 9.85 9.77 -1.32
N LEU A 48 9.01 10.70 -0.84
CA LEU A 48 9.31 12.14 -0.87
C LEU A 48 9.40 12.69 0.54
N THR A 49 10.32 13.63 0.80
CA THR A 49 10.28 14.37 2.06
C THR A 49 8.97 15.16 2.18
N LEU A 50 8.53 15.48 3.41
CA LEU A 50 7.32 16.29 3.61
C LEU A 50 7.37 17.62 2.85
N LYS A 51 8.57 18.25 2.77
CA LYS A 51 8.79 19.50 2.06
C LYS A 51 8.64 19.35 0.55
N GLU A 52 9.21 18.29 -0.04
CA GLU A 52 9.09 18.02 -1.47
C GLU A 52 7.66 17.66 -1.85
N PHE A 53 6.99 16.85 -1.02
CA PHE A 53 5.59 16.51 -1.19
C PHE A 53 4.71 17.77 -1.16
N ALA A 54 4.89 18.64 -0.15
CA ALA A 54 4.15 19.89 -0.04
C ALA A 54 4.32 20.76 -1.29
N ARG A 55 5.57 20.92 -1.75
CA ARG A 55 5.88 21.69 -2.97
C ARG A 55 5.23 21.12 -4.22
N ARG A 56 5.25 19.79 -4.41
CA ARG A 56 4.73 19.16 -5.63
C ARG A 56 3.21 18.99 -5.66
N PHE A 57 2.57 18.75 -4.51
CA PHE A 57 1.18 18.30 -4.47
C PHE A 57 0.23 19.17 -3.64
N ARG A 58 0.76 20.12 -2.85
CA ARG A 58 -0.03 20.97 -1.93
C ARG A 58 0.30 22.46 -2.05
N GLY A 59 0.83 22.89 -3.20
CA GLY A 59 1.16 24.30 -3.44
C GLY A 59 2.22 24.88 -2.50
N GLY A 60 3.01 24.03 -1.83
CA GLY A 60 4.02 24.44 -0.85
C GLY A 60 3.53 24.49 0.60
N ASP A 61 2.27 24.15 0.89
CA ASP A 61 1.74 24.17 2.26
C ASP A 61 2.28 23.01 3.11
N LEU A 62 3.43 23.25 3.75
CA LEU A 62 4.07 22.29 4.63
C LEU A 62 3.32 22.09 5.96
N VAL A 63 2.62 23.11 6.46
CA VAL A 63 1.93 23.06 7.75
C VAL A 63 0.74 22.12 7.67
N SER A 64 -0.03 22.20 6.59
CA SER A 64 -1.11 21.26 6.30
C SER A 64 -0.60 19.82 6.18
N VAL A 65 0.49 19.60 5.42
CA VAL A 65 1.10 18.27 5.28
C VAL A 65 1.56 17.72 6.63
N GLN A 66 2.21 18.51 7.48
CA GLN A 66 2.60 18.08 8.82
C GLN A 66 1.39 17.77 9.70
N THR A 67 0.30 18.51 9.55
CA THR A 67 -0.95 18.27 10.28
C THR A 67 -1.59 16.96 9.84
N ASP A 68 -1.65 16.69 8.54
CA ASP A 68 -2.16 15.43 7.98
C ASP A 68 -1.33 14.24 8.44
N VAL A 69 0.00 14.37 8.51
CA VAL A 69 0.89 13.34 9.07
C VAL A 69 0.58 13.11 10.55
N LYS A 70 0.39 14.17 11.36
CA LYS A 70 0.04 14.04 12.79
C LYS A 70 -1.32 13.37 13.00
N ARG A 71 -2.26 13.61 12.09
CA ARG A 71 -3.60 13.01 12.10
C ARG A 71 -3.64 11.59 11.53
N GLY A 72 -2.55 11.10 10.95
CA GLY A 72 -2.49 9.78 10.32
C GLY A 72 -3.17 9.71 8.94
N HIS A 73 -3.42 10.84 8.29
CA HIS A 73 -3.98 10.90 6.94
C HIS A 73 -2.94 10.66 5.84
N LEU A 74 -1.65 10.79 6.16
CA LEU A 74 -0.54 10.52 5.25
C LEU A 74 0.29 9.36 5.79
N VAL A 75 0.48 8.34 4.94
CA VAL A 75 1.38 7.22 5.23
C VAL A 75 2.81 7.73 5.09
N VAL A 76 3.54 7.69 6.20
CA VAL A 76 4.94 8.10 6.25
C VAL A 76 5.83 6.94 6.65
N VAL A 77 6.97 6.82 5.98
CA VAL A 77 8.03 5.91 6.39
C VAL A 77 8.80 6.60 7.51
N GLU A 78 8.80 6.01 8.70
CA GLU A 78 9.56 6.52 9.82
C GLU A 78 11.06 6.31 9.58
N SER A 79 11.83 7.40 9.69
CA SER A 79 13.28 7.30 9.78
C SER A 79 13.67 6.96 11.22
N LYS A 80 14.71 6.11 11.39
CA LYS A 80 15.30 5.81 12.71
C LYS A 80 15.75 7.08 13.47
N ARG A 81 15.92 8.22 12.79
CA ARG A 81 16.16 9.53 13.42
C ARG A 81 14.83 10.24 13.64
N LYS A 82 14.52 10.47 14.93
CA LYS A 82 13.20 10.81 15.48
C LYS A 82 12.44 12.01 14.87
N TYR A 83 13.06 12.92 14.10
CA TYR A 83 12.37 14.17 13.72
C TYR A 83 12.59 14.73 12.31
N ASP A 84 13.68 14.41 11.60
CA ASP A 84 14.01 15.19 10.38
C ASP A 84 13.70 14.52 9.03
N ASN A 85 13.48 13.20 9.00
CA ASN A 85 13.44 12.46 7.74
C ASN A 85 12.15 11.66 7.56
N ARG A 86 10.99 12.21 7.98
CA ARG A 86 9.70 11.61 7.60
C ARG A 86 9.52 11.78 6.10
N LYS A 87 9.38 10.66 5.40
CA LYS A 87 9.09 10.63 3.97
C LYS A 87 7.69 10.10 3.76
N VAL A 88 6.92 10.76 2.91
CA VAL A 88 5.63 10.26 2.43
C VAL A 88 5.89 9.08 1.52
N ASP A 89 5.20 7.97 1.77
CA ASP A 89 5.16 6.84 0.85
C ASP A 89 4.18 7.17 -0.29
N MET A 90 4.72 7.43 -1.48
CA MET A 90 3.93 7.82 -2.64
C MET A 90 3.11 6.66 -3.20
N VAL A 91 3.59 5.42 -3.01
CA VAL A 91 2.87 4.22 -3.45
C VAL A 91 1.63 4.05 -2.59
N ALA A 92 1.77 4.16 -1.27
CA ALA A 92 0.64 4.10 -0.35
C ALA A 92 -0.34 5.28 -0.59
N TYR A 93 0.19 6.48 -0.80
CA TYR A 93 -0.62 7.67 -1.06
C TYR A 93 -1.53 7.52 -2.29
N PHE A 94 -0.99 7.09 -3.43
CA PHE A 94 -1.80 6.88 -4.63
C PHE A 94 -2.58 5.56 -4.61
N GLY A 95 -2.05 4.53 -3.95
CA GLY A 95 -2.66 3.21 -3.84
C GLY A 95 -4.02 3.24 -3.16
N ILE A 96 -4.19 4.06 -2.10
CA ILE A 96 -5.49 4.25 -1.44
C ILE A 96 -6.55 4.77 -2.43
N GLY A 97 -6.17 5.69 -3.31
CA GLY A 97 -7.07 6.22 -4.33
C GLY A 97 -7.54 5.15 -5.31
N ILE A 98 -6.61 4.36 -5.85
CA ILE A 98 -6.93 3.27 -6.79
C ILE A 98 -7.77 2.18 -6.12
N LEU A 99 -7.42 1.79 -4.89
CA LEU A 99 -8.18 0.79 -4.14
C LEU A 99 -9.62 1.24 -3.86
N ASN A 100 -9.84 2.53 -3.59
CA ASN A 100 -11.18 3.06 -3.43
C ASN A 100 -11.97 3.05 -4.76
N CYS A 101 -11.33 3.40 -5.90
CA CYS A 101 -11.96 3.28 -7.21
C CYS A 101 -12.37 1.84 -7.52
N LEU A 102 -11.47 0.87 -7.29
CA LEU A 102 -11.73 -0.57 -7.53
C LEU A 102 -12.79 -1.17 -6.58
N LYS A 103 -13.08 -0.51 -5.46
CA LYS A 103 -14.18 -0.91 -4.55
C LYS A 103 -15.55 -0.39 -5.01
N HIS A 104 -15.58 0.72 -5.76
CA HIS A 104 -16.81 1.36 -6.21
C HIS A 104 -17.36 0.80 -7.54
N GLU A 105 -16.61 -0.01 -8.30
CA GLU A 105 -17.09 -0.68 -9.51
C GLU A 105 -17.99 -1.92 -9.22
N ARG A 106 -19.01 -1.78 -8.38
CA ARG A 106 -20.01 -2.83 -8.12
C ARG A 106 -21.43 -2.35 -8.34
#